data_AF-A0A1F6EI57-F1
#
_entry.id   AF-A0A1F6EI57-F1
#
_cell.length_a   1.000
_cell.length_b   1.000
_cell.length_c   1.000
_cell.angle_alpha   90.00
_cell.angle_beta   90.00
_cell.angle_gamma   90.00
#
_symmetry.space_group_name_H-M   'P 1'
#
loop_
_entity.id
_entity.type
_entity.pdbx_description
1 polymer ?
#
loop_
_entity_poly.entity_id
_entity_poly.type
_entity_poly.pdbx_seq_one_letter_code
_entity_poly.pdbx_strand_id
1 'polypeptide(L)'
;MISEDRVVNDFLTFKRSPLRDGIPAGKTRVISVDLFSHEEDLVQDCDTRVEALKLAVSHNKRRTGSMDDVYYVYDDKGNPVDDRTIDPVGVSP
;
A
#
# COMPACT_ATOMS: atom_id res chain seq x y z
N MET A 1 11.06 -25.66 31.13
CA MET A 1 11.63 -25.62 29.77
C MET A 1 10.59 -24.97 28.87
N ILE A 2 10.68 -23.66 28.70
CA ILE A 2 9.83 -22.92 27.77
C ILE A 2 10.65 -22.89 26.47
N SER A 3 10.13 -23.53 25.42
CA SER A 3 10.82 -23.68 24.14
C SER A 3 11.24 -22.33 23.57
N GLU A 4 12.55 -22.16 23.41
CA GLU A 4 13.21 -20.98 22.82
C GLU A 4 12.83 -20.79 21.33
N ASP A 5 12.17 -21.77 20.70
CA ASP A 5 11.65 -21.71 19.33
C ASP A 5 10.50 -20.71 19.10
N ARG A 6 9.80 -20.23 20.15
CA ARG A 6 8.68 -19.29 19.97
C ARG A 6 9.09 -17.82 19.90
N VAL A 7 10.34 -17.48 20.22
CA VAL A 7 10.78 -16.08 20.29
C VAL A 7 11.42 -15.61 18.97
N VAL A 8 11.93 -16.54 18.16
CA VAL A 8 12.68 -16.22 16.94
C VAL A 8 11.83 -16.06 15.68
N ASN A 9 10.53 -16.41 15.71
CA ASN A 9 9.67 -16.32 14.52
C ASN A 9 8.85 -15.02 14.41
N ASP A 10 8.90 -14.16 15.43
CA ASP A 10 8.12 -12.91 15.48
C ASP A 10 8.92 -11.68 15.00
N PHE A 11 10.24 -11.80 14.81
CA PHE A 11 11.12 -10.71 14.40
C PHE A 11 11.46 -10.67 12.90
N LEU A 12 11.09 -11.71 12.13
CA LEU A 12 11.34 -11.77 10.67
C LEU A 12 10.07 -11.79 9.82
N THR A 13 8.90 -11.83 10.43
CA THR A 13 7.65 -11.59 9.72
C THR A 13 7.34 -10.12 9.85
N PHE A 14 7.84 -9.30 8.91
CA PHE A 14 7.21 -8.01 8.60
C PHE A 14 5.76 -8.37 8.23
N LYS A 15 4.86 -8.38 9.23
CA LYS A 15 3.50 -8.90 9.06
C LYS A 15 2.91 -8.14 7.89
N ARG A 16 2.66 -8.86 6.79
CA ARG A 16 1.98 -8.29 5.63
C ARG A 16 0.69 -7.70 6.18
N SER A 17 0.51 -6.39 5.98
CA SER A 17 -0.69 -5.67 6.41
C SER A 17 -1.95 -6.48 6.11
N PRO A 18 -2.89 -6.62 7.06
CA PRO A 18 -4.17 -7.26 6.76
C PRO A 18 -4.94 -6.50 5.66
N LEU A 19 -4.66 -5.22 5.45
CA LEU A 19 -5.26 -4.42 4.38
C LEU A 19 -4.72 -4.78 3.00
N ARG A 20 -3.56 -5.43 2.90
CA ARG A 20 -3.00 -5.95 1.64
C ARG A 20 -3.63 -7.27 1.22
N ASP A 21 -4.37 -7.92 2.11
CA ASP A 21 -5.11 -9.14 1.83
C ASP A 21 -6.60 -8.81 1.59
N GLY A 22 -7.29 -9.70 0.86
CA GLY A 22 -8.74 -9.58 0.62
C GLY A 22 -9.14 -8.35 -0.20
N ILE A 23 -8.23 -7.81 -1.02
CA ILE A 23 -8.55 -6.76 -1.99
C ILE A 23 -9.49 -7.39 -3.04
N PRO A 24 -10.64 -6.78 -3.36
CA PRO A 24 -11.58 -7.35 -4.33
C PRO A 24 -10.91 -7.56 -5.69
N ALA A 25 -11.22 -8.69 -6.33
CA ALA A 25 -10.66 -9.04 -7.64
C ALA A 25 -10.91 -7.93 -8.67
N GLY A 26 -9.85 -7.58 -9.42
CA GLY A 26 -9.89 -6.51 -10.41
C GLY A 26 -9.89 -5.09 -9.84
N LYS A 27 -9.88 -4.91 -8.51
CA LYS A 27 -9.75 -3.61 -7.86
C LYS A 27 -8.31 -3.33 -7.44
N THR A 28 -8.05 -2.06 -7.16
CA THR A 28 -6.82 -1.59 -6.52
C THR A 28 -7.17 -0.93 -5.19
N ARG A 29 -6.34 -1.12 -4.18
CA ARG A 29 -6.56 -0.56 -2.84
C ARG A 29 -5.56 0.53 -2.55
N VAL A 30 -6.06 1.66 -2.07
CA VAL A 30 -5.26 2.74 -1.49
C VAL A 30 -5.31 2.61 0.03
N ILE A 31 -4.14 2.59 0.66
CA ILE A 31 -4.01 2.66 2.11
C ILE A 31 -3.22 3.92 2.50
N SER A 32 -3.53 4.50 3.65
CA SER A 32 -2.68 5.50 4.30
C SER A 32 -1.91 4.83 5.43
N VAL A 33 -0.69 5.33 5.66
CA VAL A 33 0.19 4.88 6.74
C VAL A 33 0.60 6.12 7.51
N ASP A 34 0.16 6.21 8.75
CA ASP A 34 0.63 7.23 9.69
C ASP A 34 2.10 6.93 10.01
N LEU A 35 3.00 7.87 9.70
CA LEU A 35 4.44 7.69 9.92
C LEU A 35 4.88 7.85 11.37
N PHE A 36 4.04 8.40 12.23
CA PHE A 36 4.28 8.48 13.66
C PHE A 36 3.88 7.18 14.36
N SER A 37 2.65 6.71 14.13
CA SER A 37 2.09 5.54 14.83
C SER A 37 2.35 4.22 14.09
N HIS A 38 2.69 4.26 12.80
CA HIS A 38 2.75 3.11 11.89
C HIS A 38 1.40 2.38 11.72
N GLU A 39 0.30 3.05 12.05
CA GLU A 39 -1.04 2.54 11.79
C GLU A 39 -1.37 2.65 10.30
N GLU A 40 -2.07 1.64 9.79
CA GLU A 40 -2.48 1.57 8.39
C GLU A 40 -4.01 1.67 8.32
N ASP A 41 -4.52 2.53 7.45
CA ASP A 41 -5.95 2.73 7.23
C ASP A 41 -6.34 2.46 5.78
N LEU A 42 -7.52 1.86 5.61
CA LEU A 42 -8.14 1.71 4.29
C LEU A 42 -8.68 3.06 3.84
N VAL A 43 -8.11 3.62 2.78
CA VAL A 43 -8.58 4.87 2.18
C VAL A 43 -9.70 4.57 1.19
N GLN A 44 -9.42 3.73 0.18
CA GLN A 44 -10.38 3.43 -0.87
C GLN A 44 -10.00 2.19 -1.68
N ASP A 45 -11.00 1.41 -2.09
CA ASP A 45 -10.88 0.44 -3.20
C ASP A 45 -11.35 1.11 -4.51
N CYS A 46 -10.45 1.27 -5.47
CA CYS A 46 -10.68 1.88 -6.77
C CYS A 46 -10.85 0.82 -7.87
N ASP A 47 -11.71 1.11 -8.85
CA ASP A 47 -11.95 0.22 -10.00
C ASP A 47 -10.81 0.27 -11.02
N THR A 48 -10.01 1.34 -11.00
CA THR A 48 -8.85 1.46 -11.88
C THR A 48 -7.59 1.85 -11.12
N ARG A 49 -6.48 1.28 -11.57
CA ARG A 49 -5.14 1.62 -11.11
C ARG A 49 -4.81 3.11 -11.26
N VAL A 50 -5.25 3.74 -12.35
CA VAL A 50 -4.99 5.16 -12.63
C VAL A 50 -5.66 6.06 -11.59
N GLU A 51 -6.89 5.73 -11.18
CA GLU A 51 -7.60 6.45 -10.14
C GLU A 51 -6.88 6.33 -8.79
N ALA A 52 -6.54 5.10 -8.39
CA ALA A 52 -5.82 4.84 -7.13
C ALA A 52 -4.49 5.58 -7.06
N LEU A 53 -3.69 5.55 -8.14
CA LEU A 53 -2.42 6.26 -8.22
C LEU A 53 -2.60 7.78 -8.19
N LYS A 54 -3.60 8.32 -8.91
CA LYS A 54 -3.91 9.76 -8.83
C LYS A 54 -4.25 10.19 -7.42
N LEU A 55 -5.04 9.40 -6.69
CA LEU A 55 -5.38 9.66 -5.29
C LEU A 55 -4.13 9.66 -4.41
N ALA A 56 -3.36 8.56 -4.41
CA ALA A 56 -2.18 8.41 -3.57
C ALA A 56 -1.13 9.50 -3.85
N VAL A 57 -0.84 9.78 -5.13
CA VAL A 57 0.10 10.83 -5.54
C VAL A 57 -0.40 12.21 -5.12
N SER A 58 -1.70 12.50 -5.27
CA SER A 58 -2.26 13.78 -4.87
C SER A 58 -2.11 14.02 -3.36
N HIS A 59 -2.38 13.00 -2.54
CA HIS A 59 -2.15 13.09 -1.10
C HIS A 59 -0.67 13.24 -0.75
N ASN A 60 0.19 12.39 -1.31
CA ASN A 60 1.62 12.43 -1.03
C ASN A 60 2.28 13.75 -1.46
N LYS A 61 1.83 14.38 -2.55
CA LYS A 61 2.33 15.69 -3.00
C LYS A 61 1.95 16.85 -2.07
N ARG A 62 0.87 16.71 -1.30
CA ARG A 62 0.43 17.74 -0.34
C ARG A 62 1.16 17.65 1.00
N ARG A 63 1.95 16.60 1.21
CA ARG A 63 2.73 16.43 2.43
C ARG A 63 3.77 17.53 2.53
N THR A 64 3.84 18.13 3.70
CA THR A 64 4.81 19.17 4.03
C THR A 64 5.71 18.75 5.18
N GLY A 65 5.22 17.83 6.03
CA GLY A 65 5.95 17.23 7.13
C GLY A 65 6.49 15.84 6.79
N SER A 66 7.67 15.51 7.34
CA SER A 66 8.24 14.16 7.28
C SER A 66 7.43 13.12 8.05
N MET A 67 6.52 13.57 8.93
CA MET A 67 5.63 12.72 9.73
C MET A 67 4.19 12.67 9.19
N ASP A 68 3.88 13.37 8.10
CA ASP A 68 2.56 13.28 7.46
C ASP A 68 2.34 11.87 6.90
N ASP A 69 1.09 11.41 6.89
CA ASP A 69 0.70 10.10 6.38
C ASP A 69 1.19 9.86 4.95
N VAL A 70 1.59 8.62 4.66
CA VAL A 70 1.98 8.16 3.31
C VAL A 70 0.89 7.31 2.71
N TYR A 71 0.59 7.55 1.45
CA TYR A 71 -0.42 6.80 0.71
C TYR A 71 0.26 5.80 -0.23
N TYR A 72 -0.13 4.53 -0.12
CA TYR A 72 0.35 3.42 -0.96
C TYR A 72 -0.79 2.80 -1.75
N VAL A 73 -0.47 2.20 -2.89
CA VAL A 73 -1.43 1.50 -3.74
C VAL A 73 -1.04 0.04 -3.87
N TYR A 74 -2.03 -0.85 -3.81
CA TYR A 74 -1.88 -2.29 -3.97
C TYR A 74 -2.85 -2.84 -5.02
N ASP A 75 -2.42 -3.86 -5.77
CA ASP A 75 -3.30 -4.63 -6.67
C ASP A 75 -4.15 -5.64 -5.89
N ASP A 76 -5.03 -6.35 -6.60
CA ASP A 76 -5.91 -7.38 -6.03
C ASP A 76 -5.18 -8.60 -5.44
N LYS A 77 -3.85 -8.68 -5.61
CA LYS A 77 -2.97 -9.70 -5.04
C LYS A 77 -2.12 -9.15 -3.89
N GLY A 78 -2.32 -7.88 -3.51
CA GLY A 78 -1.56 -7.22 -2.46
C GLY A 78 -0.12 -6.89 -2.86
N ASN A 79 0.18 -6.80 -4.17
CA ASN A 79 1.47 -6.33 -4.66
C ASN A 79 1.47 -4.80 -4.73
N PRO A 80 2.58 -4.13 -4.38
CA PRO A 80 2.68 -2.69 -4.51
C PRO A 80 2.54 -2.27 -5.98
N VAL A 81 1.82 -1.18 -6.17
CA VAL A 81 1.58 -0.56 -7.47
C VAL A 81 2.19 0.83 -7.46
N ASP A 82 3.14 1.08 -8.34
CA ASP A 82 3.80 2.39 -8.49
C ASP A 82 3.45 3.05 -9.83
N ASP A 83 3.96 4.27 -10.07
CA ASP A 83 3.75 4.98 -11.33
C ASP A 83 4.60 4.42 -12.49
N ARG A 84 5.70 3.73 -12.18
CA ARG A 84 6.65 3.17 -13.16
C ARG A 84 6.11 1.92 -13.84
N THR A 85 5.22 1.19 -13.18
CA THR A 85 4.62 -0.03 -13.72
C THR A 85 3.39 0.26 -14.58
N ILE A 86 3.09 1.53 -14.90
CA ILE A 86 2.10 1.88 -15.93
C ILE A 86 2.76 1.59 -17.27
N ASP A 87 2.36 0.51 -17.95
CA ASP A 87 2.61 0.39 -19.38
C ASP A 87 2.09 1.67 -20.03
N PRO A 88 2.89 2.40 -20.82
CA PRO A 88 2.43 3.60 -21.49
C PRO A 88 1.32 3.19 -22.45
N VAL A 89 0.07 3.29 -22.00
CA VAL A 89 -1.10 3.16 -22.85
C VAL A 89 -1.07 4.37 -23.79
N GLY A 90 -0.47 4.17 -24.96
CA GLY A 90 -0.81 4.91 -26.17
C GLY A 90 -0.21 6.31 -26.34
N VAL A 91 1.10 6.46 -26.18
CA VAL A 91 1.82 7.39 -27.08
C VAL A 91 2.53 6.55 -28.14
N SER A 92 1.79 6.25 -29.22
CA SER A 92 2.44 5.95 -30.49
C SER A 92 3.29 7.16 -30.90
N PRO A 93 4.48 6.96 -31.47
CA PRO A 93 5.29 8.05 -32.02
C PRO A 93 4.53 8.85 -33.10
#